data_AF-A0A930T3E9-F1
#
_entry.id   AF-A0A930T3E9-F1
#
_cell.length_a   1.000
_cell.length_b   1.000
_cell.length_c   1.000
_cell.angle_alpha   90.00
_cell.angle_beta   90.00
_cell.angle_gamma   90.00
#
_symmetry.space_group_name_H-M   'P 1'
#
loop_
_entity.id
_entity.type
_entity.pdbx_description
1 polymer ?
#
loop_
_entity_poly.entity_id
_entity_poly.type
_entity_poly.pdbx_seq_one_letter_code
_entity_poly.pdbx_strand_id
1 'polypeptide(L)'
;MLKKTFDVNLLQDRFSELLSAIQNQVEVILTRDGVPLATVLPFSSSEAKVTTDNKPLKPRTAGGWKGQIWIADDFDDESPEINAMFYGEDE
;
A
#
# COMPACT_ATOMS: atom_id res chain seq x y z
N MET A 1 -5.18 -21.48 3.46
CA MET A 1 -6.21 -20.67 2.77
C MET A 1 -7.05 -21.63 1.93
N LEU A 2 -8.38 -21.60 2.07
CA LEU A 2 -9.24 -22.36 1.14
C LEU A 2 -9.06 -21.77 -0.26
N LYS A 3 -8.87 -22.64 -1.26
CA LYS A 3 -8.80 -22.25 -2.67
C LYS A 3 -9.99 -22.87 -3.40
N LYS A 4 -10.73 -22.08 -4.16
CA LYS A 4 -11.89 -22.56 -4.93
C LYS A 4 -11.69 -22.20 -6.40
N THR A 5 -11.92 -23.17 -7.28
CA THR A 5 -11.78 -22.99 -8.73
C THR A 5 -13.16 -22.91 -9.36
N PHE A 6 -13.36 -21.96 -10.27
CA PHE A 6 -14.58 -21.82 -11.05
C PHE A 6 -14.25 -21.73 -12.54
N ASP A 7 -15.02 -22.45 -13.35
CA ASP A 7 -14.96 -22.30 -14.80
C ASP A 7 -15.82 -21.11 -15.25
N VAL A 8 -15.25 -20.25 -16.08
CA VAL A 8 -15.90 -19.05 -16.63
C VAL A 8 -17.14 -19.42 -17.47
N ASN A 9 -17.16 -20.58 -18.11
CA ASN A 9 -18.31 -21.03 -18.90
C ASN A 9 -19.52 -21.41 -18.03
N LEU A 10 -19.28 -21.79 -16.77
CA LEU A 10 -20.32 -22.18 -15.79
C LEU A 10 -20.65 -21.06 -14.81
N LEU A 11 -20.07 -19.87 -15.00
CA LEU A 11 -20.11 -18.79 -14.02
C LEU A 11 -21.47 -18.11 -13.93
N GLN A 12 -22.26 -18.11 -15.00
CA GLN A 12 -23.59 -17.50 -15.02
C GLN A 12 -24.51 -18.16 -13.98
N ASP A 13 -24.52 -19.49 -13.92
CA ASP A 13 -25.36 -20.24 -12.99
C ASP A 13 -24.81 -20.24 -11.56
N ARG A 14 -23.49 -20.11 -11.42
CA ARG A 14 -22.79 -20.17 -10.12
C ARG A 14 -22.36 -18.80 -9.61
N PHE A 15 -22.93 -17.74 -10.13
CA PHE A 15 -22.53 -16.37 -9.81
C PHE A 15 -22.73 -16.05 -8.32
N SER A 16 -23.83 -16.49 -7.72
CA SER A 16 -24.08 -16.30 -6.28
C SER A 16 -23.07 -17.05 -5.40
N GLU A 17 -22.64 -18.25 -5.80
CA GLU A 17 -21.59 -18.99 -5.10
C GLU A 17 -20.24 -18.30 -5.20
N LEU A 18 -19.92 -17.72 -6.36
CA LEU A 18 -18.69 -16.96 -6.57
C LEU A 18 -18.64 -15.74 -5.63
N LEU A 19 -19.72 -14.94 -5.60
CA LEU A 19 -19.82 -13.79 -4.71
C LEU A 19 -19.70 -14.19 -3.24
N SER A 20 -20.34 -15.29 -2.86
CA SER A 20 -20.24 -15.83 -1.49
C SER A 20 -18.80 -16.25 -1.16
N ALA A 21 -18.07 -16.87 -2.10
CA ALA A 21 -16.67 -17.23 -1.90
C ALA A 21 -15.80 -15.98 -1.70
N ILE A 22 -16.00 -14.94 -2.51
CA ILE A 22 -15.27 -13.66 -2.41
C ILE A 22 -15.59 -12.98 -1.06
N GLN A 23 -16.85 -12.92 -0.64
CA GLN A 23 -17.24 -12.33 0.66
C GLN A 23 -16.61 -13.05 1.85
N ASN A 24 -16.45 -14.38 1.77
CA ASN A 24 -15.81 -15.19 2.81
C ASN A 24 -14.26 -15.14 2.76
N GLN A 25 -13.68 -14.19 2.02
CA GLN A 25 -12.23 -14.03 1.84
C GLN A 25 -11.50 -15.28 1.30
N VAL A 26 -12.19 -16.06 0.45
CA VAL A 26 -11.62 -17.24 -0.20
C VAL A 26 -10.89 -16.80 -1.48
N GLU A 27 -9.68 -17.32 -1.69
CA GLU A 27 -8.93 -17.12 -2.94
C GLU A 27 -9.62 -17.92 -4.06
N VAL A 28 -10.07 -17.23 -5.11
CA VAL A 28 -10.80 -17.85 -6.21
C VAL A 28 -9.96 -17.84 -7.48
N ILE A 29 -9.80 -19.00 -8.11
CA ILE A 29 -9.15 -19.13 -9.42
C ILE A 29 -10.24 -19.27 -10.48
N LEU A 30 -10.22 -18.39 -11.47
CA LEU A 30 -11.06 -18.45 -12.65
C LEU A 30 -10.32 -19.21 -13.74
N THR A 31 -10.92 -20.27 -14.27
CA THR A 31 -10.40 -21.06 -15.39
C THR A 31 -11.31 -20.91 -16.60
N ARG A 32 -10.75 -21.02 -17.80
CA ARG A 32 -11.51 -21.21 -19.03
C ARG A 32 -11.02 -22.50 -19.68
N ASP A 33 -11.91 -23.48 -19.84
CA ASP A 33 -11.59 -24.78 -20.43
C ASP A 33 -10.40 -25.48 -19.73
N GLY A 34 -10.38 -25.39 -18.39
CA GLY A 34 -9.32 -25.95 -17.56
C GLY A 34 -8.01 -25.14 -17.52
N VAL A 35 -7.89 -24.05 -18.30
CA VAL A 35 -6.72 -23.16 -18.28
C VAL A 35 -6.95 -22.04 -17.27
N PRO A 36 -6.05 -21.82 -16.29
CA PRO A 36 -6.12 -20.69 -15.36
C PRO A 36 -6.06 -19.35 -16.11
N LEU A 37 -7.07 -18.50 -15.91
CA LEU A 37 -7.20 -17.20 -16.57
C LEU A 37 -6.90 -16.04 -15.61
N ALA A 38 -7.45 -16.07 -14.40
CA ALA A 38 -7.32 -15.00 -13.43
C ALA A 38 -7.48 -15.52 -11.99
N THR A 39 -6.93 -14.78 -11.04
CA THR A 39 -7.19 -14.98 -9.61
C THR A 39 -8.00 -13.80 -9.08
N VAL A 40 -9.11 -14.09 -8.43
CA VAL A 40 -9.96 -13.11 -7.75
C VAL A 40 -9.64 -13.16 -6.27
N LEU A 41 -9.24 -12.01 -5.75
CA LEU A 41 -9.00 -11.80 -4.33
C LEU A 41 -10.09 -10.90 -3.77
N PRO A 42 -10.53 -11.13 -2.52
CA PRO A 42 -11.46 -10.23 -1.84
C PRO A 42 -10.88 -8.81 -1.79
N PHE A 43 -11.68 -7.83 -2.21
CA PHE A 43 -11.33 -6.42 -2.05
C PHE A 43 -11.64 -6.00 -0.62
N SER A 44 -10.60 -5.71 0.18
CA SER A 44 -10.79 -5.14 1.51
C SER A 44 -11.25 -3.69 1.35
N SER A 45 -12.54 -3.43 1.55
CA SER A 45 -13.13 -2.08 1.49
C SER A 45 -12.62 -1.14 2.58
N SER A 46 -11.80 -1.64 3.51
CA SER A 46 -10.96 -0.75 4.31
C SER A 46 -9.92 -0.12 3.39
N GLU A 47 -10.11 1.13 3.02
CA GLU A 47 -9.08 2.05 2.49
C GLU A 47 -7.90 2.26 3.46
N ALA A 48 -7.68 1.34 4.39
CA ALA A 48 -6.44 1.21 5.12
C ALA A 48 -5.38 0.89 4.08
N LYS A 49 -4.62 1.92 3.67
CA LYS A 49 -3.36 1.75 2.93
C LYS A 49 -2.63 0.57 3.56
N VAL A 50 -2.20 -0.41 2.77
CA VAL A 50 -1.64 -1.66 3.31
C VAL A 50 -0.12 -1.67 3.09
N THR A 51 0.65 -2.17 4.06
CA THR A 51 2.10 -2.34 3.93
C THR A 51 2.42 -3.47 2.97
N THR A 52 3.68 -3.60 2.52
CA THR A 52 4.16 -4.74 1.72
C THR A 52 3.82 -6.11 2.33
N ASP A 53 3.72 -6.18 3.67
CA ASP A 53 3.37 -7.39 4.43
C ASP A 53 1.85 -7.57 4.71
N ASN A 54 0.96 -6.95 3.94
CA ASN A 54 -0.49 -7.05 4.11
C ASN A 54 -1.05 -6.57 5.47
N LYS A 55 -0.40 -5.60 6.14
CA LYS A 55 -0.87 -5.00 7.40
C LYS A 55 -1.48 -3.62 7.17
N PRO A 56 -2.52 -3.22 7.91
CA PRO A 56 -3.10 -1.89 7.81
C PRO A 56 -2.07 -0.82 8.23
N LEU A 57 -1.82 0.18 7.38
CA LEU A 57 -1.03 1.35 7.73
C LEU A 57 -1.77 2.12 8.82
N LYS A 58 -1.08 2.27 9.95
CA LYS A 58 -1.50 3.23 10.97
C LYS A 58 -1.05 4.63 10.55
N PRO A 59 -1.84 5.68 10.82
CA PRO A 59 -1.38 7.06 10.69
C PRO A 59 -0.06 7.26 11.46
N ARG A 60 0.88 8.01 10.88
CA ARG A 60 2.14 8.33 11.57
C ARG A 60 1.84 9.26 12.75
N THR A 61 2.38 8.92 13.92
CA THR A 61 2.39 9.83 15.06
C THR A 61 3.55 10.79 14.93
N ALA A 62 3.26 12.09 14.82
CA ALA A 62 4.30 13.13 14.81
C ALA A 62 4.96 13.27 16.19
N GLY A 63 6.17 13.86 16.22
CA GLY A 63 6.82 14.24 17.48
C GLY A 63 7.55 13.11 18.23
N GLY A 64 7.83 11.97 17.60
CA GLY A 64 8.58 10.86 18.21
C GLY A 64 9.98 11.24 18.72
N TRP A 65 10.52 12.38 18.26
CA TRP A 65 11.84 12.90 18.62
C TRP A 65 11.77 14.25 19.36
N LYS A 66 10.59 14.63 19.86
CA LYS A 66 10.41 15.91 20.56
C LYS A 66 11.36 15.98 21.77
N GLY A 67 12.23 17.00 21.79
CA GLY A 67 13.21 17.21 22.85
C GLY A 67 14.44 16.28 22.81
N GLN A 68 14.54 15.41 21.81
CA GLN A 68 15.71 14.54 21.61
C GLN A 68 16.66 15.07 20.54
N ILE A 69 16.24 16.09 19.80
CA ILE A 69 17.03 16.74 18.77
C ILE A 69 17.55 18.05 19.36
N TRP A 70 18.87 18.22 19.30
CA TRP A 70 19.54 19.48 19.57
C TRP A 70 19.76 20.20 18.24
N ILE A 71 19.37 21.47 18.21
CA ILE A 71 19.60 22.39 17.09
C ILE A 71 20.57 23.45 17.63
N ALA A 72 21.62 23.75 16.88
CA ALA A 72 22.58 24.77 17.27
C ALA A 72 21.91 26.16 17.25
N ASP A 73 22.38 27.07 18.10
CA ASP A 73 21.77 28.40 18.25
C ASP A 73 21.88 29.25 16.96
N ASP A 74 22.85 28.92 16.10
CA ASP A 74 23.15 29.57 14.81
C ASP A 74 22.52 28.85 13.61
N PHE A 75 21.59 27.90 13.82
CA PHE A 75 21.05 27.08 12.73
C PHE A 75 20.31 27.90 11.65
N ASP A 76 19.63 28.97 12.06
CA ASP A 76 18.92 29.87 11.14
C ASP A 76 19.83 30.99 10.60
N ASP A 77 21.10 31.05 11.02
CA ASP A 77 22.05 32.07 10.58
C ASP A 77 22.58 31.75 9.18
N GLU A 78 22.91 32.81 8.43
CA GLU A 78 23.53 32.67 7.12
C GLU A 78 24.99 32.22 7.24
N SER A 79 25.36 31.19 6.49
CA SER A 79 26.76 30.75 6.35
C SER A 79 27.38 31.34 5.08
N PRO A 80 28.49 32.09 5.18
CA PRO A 80 29.18 32.64 4.00
C PRO A 80 29.61 31.56 3.00
N GLU A 81 30.01 30.38 3.49
CA GLU A 81 30.37 29.23 2.65
C GLU A 81 29.16 28.71 1.88
N ILE A 82 28.00 28.58 2.54
CA ILE A 82 26.76 28.15 1.89
C ILE A 82 26.30 29.22 0.90
N ASN A 83 26.31 30.49 1.30
CA ASN A 83 25.92 31.60 0.43
C ASN A 83 26.74 31.64 -0.85
N ALA A 84 28.06 31.42 -0.79
CA ALA A 84 28.92 31.35 -1.97
C ALA A 84 28.54 30.20 -2.93
N MET A 85 28.05 29.06 -2.41
CA MET A 85 27.58 27.94 -3.24
C MET A 85 26.27 28.24 -3.99
N PHE A 86 25.44 29.15 -3.47
CA PHE A 86 24.14 29.49 -4.07
C PHE A 86 24.15 30.80 -4.88
N TYR A 87 24.93 31.79 -4.46
CA TYR A 87 24.94 33.14 -5.02
C TYR A 87 26.26 33.51 -5.72
N GLY A 88 27.32 32.71 -5.54
CA GLY A 88 28.67 33.04 -6.01
C GLY A 88 29.47 33.86 -4.97
N GLU A 89 30.76 34.07 -5.24
CA GLU A 89 31.55 35.03 -4.47
C GLU A 89 31.14 36.44 -4.93
N ASP A 90 30.59 37.26 -4.03
CA ASP A 90 30.38 38.68 -4.31
C ASP A 90 31.74 39.31 -4.66
N GLU A 91 31.84 39.82 -5.88
CA GLU A 91 33.07 40.33 -6.52
C GLU A 91 33.59 41.64 -5.89
#